data_AF-A0A966SHC3-F1
#
_entry.id   AF-A0A966SHC3-F1
#
_cell.length_a   1.000
_cell.length_b   1.000
_cell.length_c   1.000
_cell.angle_alpha   90.00
_cell.angle_beta   90.00
_cell.angle_gamma   90.00
#
_symmetry.space_group_name_H-M   'P 1'
#
loop_
_entity.id
_entity.type
_entity.pdbx_description
1 polymer ?
#
loop_
_entity_poly.entity_id
_entity_poly.type
_entity_poly.pdbx_seq_one_letter_code
_entity_poly.pdbx_strand_id
1 'polypeptide(L)'
;FGPPAAAKSNIPNLPTLDPSKFQPAGGAPKRPAPGASKPPSSAPKPTTKPGPANATGKAAAQLAKTPAKTGAPNLVLGIVGALVGALVGAGVWFAVIKATGSVGTYMAVVVGALAGLGARLLGRGTSAIQAGASCVFAVLLMGIMLRVGFYAAQDLKNAKRFVASYTLEVEKAKAAKALKTDDEIKQFMMAKGYHDGMGGALTDKAVEQFKVKELPGLIVRAEDTPASREAYLAAQTKANRQGFDMDSDWDDTIGMLGLLSLVGGMLAAGQIARK
;
A
#
# COMPACT_ATOMS: atom_id res chain seq x y z
N PHE A 1 -14.42 9.00 48.08
CA PHE A 1 -13.79 9.19 46.75
C PHE A 1 -13.29 10.62 46.66
N GLY A 2 -12.01 10.84 47.02
CA GLY A 2 -11.37 12.16 46.95
C GLY A 2 -10.89 12.48 45.54
N PRO A 3 -10.64 13.77 45.22
CA PRO A 3 -10.11 14.17 43.92
C PRO A 3 -8.70 13.58 43.70
N PRO A 4 -8.38 13.11 42.48
CA PRO A 4 -7.05 12.59 42.18
C PRO A 4 -6.01 13.71 42.26
N ALA A 5 -4.90 13.42 42.93
CA ALA A 5 -3.76 14.32 43.06
C ALA A 5 -3.20 14.69 41.67
N ALA A 6 -3.00 15.99 41.43
CA ALA A 6 -2.43 16.51 40.20
C ALA A 6 -1.02 15.95 39.98
N ALA A 7 -0.86 15.13 38.94
CA ALA A 7 0.43 14.65 38.49
C ALA A 7 1.25 15.82 37.93
N LYS A 8 2.38 16.12 38.57
CA LYS A 8 3.34 17.11 38.08
C LYS A 8 3.94 16.59 36.76
N SER A 9 3.59 17.24 35.64
CA SER A 9 4.15 16.92 34.32
C SER A 9 5.62 17.33 34.27
N ASN A 10 6.51 16.36 34.48
CA ASN A 10 7.94 16.54 34.30
C ASN A 10 8.26 16.32 32.81
N ILE A 11 7.96 17.31 31.97
CA ILE A 11 8.31 17.27 30.55
C ILE A 11 9.80 17.63 30.45
N PRO A 12 10.67 16.73 29.96
CA PRO A 12 12.09 17.02 29.76
C PRO A 12 12.23 18.24 28.84
N ASN A 13 13.03 19.20 29.27
CA ASN A 13 13.35 20.42 28.52
C ASN A 13 14.02 20.01 27.20
N LEU A 14 13.27 20.01 26.10
CA LEU A 14 13.79 19.70 24.77
C LEU A 14 14.66 20.88 24.30
N PRO A 15 15.91 20.63 23.85
CA PRO A 15 16.77 21.69 23.36
C PRO A 15 16.10 22.42 22.20
N THR A 16 16.03 23.74 22.33
CA THR A 16 15.49 24.65 21.32
C THR A 16 16.34 24.49 20.06
N LEU A 17 15.75 23.93 19.00
CA LEU A 17 16.41 23.81 17.70
C LEU A 17 16.59 25.20 17.11
N ASP A 18 17.83 25.68 17.08
CA ASP A 18 18.24 26.93 16.45
C ASP A 18 18.09 26.80 14.91
N PRO A 19 17.13 27.51 14.29
CA PRO A 19 16.90 27.44 12.84
C PRO A 19 18.08 27.96 12.02
N SER A 20 19.04 28.67 12.64
CA SER A 20 20.22 29.24 11.97
C SER A 20 21.23 28.18 11.49
N LYS A 21 21.11 26.93 11.98
CA LYS A 21 22.03 25.83 11.59
C LYS A 21 21.59 25.03 10.37
N PHE A 22 20.40 25.31 9.82
CA PHE A 22 19.92 24.68 8.59
C PHE A 22 20.10 25.63 7.40
N GLN A 23 21.34 26.06 7.13
CA GLN A 23 21.67 26.59 5.81
C GLN A 23 21.83 25.43 4.83
N PRO A 24 21.05 25.38 3.74
CA PRO A 24 21.27 24.39 2.69
C PRO A 24 22.63 24.66 2.04
N ALA A 25 23.53 23.68 2.12
CA ALA A 25 24.79 23.71 1.40
C ALA A 25 24.52 23.71 -0.11
N GLY A 26 24.48 24.91 -0.70
CA GLY A 26 24.38 25.14 -2.13
C GLY A 26 25.66 24.71 -2.84
N GLY A 27 25.78 23.41 -3.08
CA GLY A 27 26.83 22.83 -3.90
C GLY A 27 26.22 21.87 -4.92
N ALA A 28 25.91 22.36 -6.11
CA ALA A 28 25.48 21.50 -7.21
C ALA A 28 26.63 20.55 -7.58
N PRO A 29 26.45 19.21 -7.52
CA PRO A 29 27.48 18.28 -7.96
C PRO A 29 27.67 18.42 -9.47
N LYS A 30 28.88 18.81 -9.87
CA LYS A 30 29.32 18.90 -11.27
C LYS A 30 29.29 17.49 -11.87
N ARG A 31 28.26 17.19 -12.66
CA ARG A 31 28.07 15.89 -13.32
C ARG A 31 29.21 15.66 -14.32
N PRO A 32 30.00 14.58 -14.21
CA PRO A 32 31.01 14.26 -15.22
C PRO A 32 30.34 13.90 -16.55
N ALA A 33 30.93 14.36 -17.65
CA ALA A 33 30.45 14.13 -19.00
C ALA A 33 30.42 12.62 -19.35
N PRO A 34 29.44 12.13 -20.12
CA PRO A 34 29.41 10.73 -20.55
C PRO A 34 30.58 10.47 -21.51
N GLY A 35 31.50 9.60 -21.08
CA GLY A 35 32.57 9.09 -21.94
C GLY A 35 31.99 8.21 -23.04
N ALA A 36 32.37 8.49 -24.29
CA ALA A 36 32.07 7.66 -25.45
C ALA A 36 32.81 6.30 -25.33
N SER A 37 32.08 5.24 -24.99
CA SER A 37 32.58 3.87 -25.02
C SER A 37 32.57 3.34 -26.46
N LYS A 38 33.76 2.92 -26.91
CA LYS A 38 34.00 2.21 -28.18
C LYS A 38 33.12 0.95 -28.33
N PRO A 39 32.73 0.59 -29.56
CA PRO A 39 32.06 -0.68 -29.83
C PRO A 39 33.01 -1.87 -29.61
N PRO A 40 32.59 -2.95 -28.91
CA PRO A 40 33.40 -4.16 -28.82
C PRO A 40 33.41 -4.97 -30.12
N SER A 41 34.61 -5.47 -30.37
CA SER A 41 35.10 -6.25 -31.51
C SER A 41 34.38 -7.60 -31.70
N SER A 42 34.07 -7.90 -32.96
CA SER A 42 34.08 -9.21 -33.63
C SER A 42 33.67 -10.47 -32.85
N ALA A 43 32.51 -11.04 -33.24
CA ALA A 43 32.06 -12.38 -32.89
C ALA A 43 33.01 -13.50 -33.41
N PRO A 44 33.25 -14.58 -32.66
CA PRO A 44 33.89 -15.79 -33.17
C PRO A 44 32.89 -16.63 -33.99
N LYS A 45 33.30 -17.08 -35.17
CA LYS A 45 32.58 -18.10 -35.97
C LYS A 45 32.56 -19.45 -35.23
N PRO A 46 31.42 -20.15 -35.12
CA PRO A 46 31.40 -21.54 -34.69
C PRO A 46 31.87 -22.46 -35.83
N THR A 47 32.98 -23.15 -35.61
CA THR A 47 33.48 -24.26 -36.44
C THR A 47 32.74 -25.54 -36.04
N THR A 48 31.71 -25.91 -36.81
CA THR A 48 31.04 -27.20 -36.69
C THR A 48 31.85 -28.27 -37.44
N LYS A 49 32.44 -29.22 -36.69
CA LYS A 49 32.88 -30.51 -37.23
C LYS A 49 31.67 -31.46 -37.31
N PRO A 50 31.41 -32.13 -38.45
CA PRO A 50 30.47 -33.24 -38.49
C PRO A 50 31.10 -34.48 -37.86
N GLY A 51 30.56 -34.94 -36.73
CA GLY A 51 30.88 -36.23 -36.13
C GLY A 51 30.02 -37.35 -36.75
N PRO A 52 30.58 -38.55 -36.96
CA PRO A 52 29.90 -39.63 -37.66
C PRO A 52 28.74 -40.21 -36.85
N ALA A 53 27.67 -40.49 -37.58
CA ALA A 53 26.49 -41.20 -37.13
C ALA A 53 26.88 -42.58 -36.59
N ASN A 54 26.72 -42.78 -35.28
CA ASN A 54 26.57 -44.12 -34.71
C ASN A 54 25.10 -44.39 -34.47
N ALA A 55 24.57 -45.18 -35.39
CA ALA A 55 23.31 -45.88 -35.27
C ALA A 55 23.35 -46.92 -34.13
N THR A 56 22.15 -47.37 -33.77
CA THR A 56 21.82 -48.60 -33.02
C THR A 56 22.03 -48.61 -31.50
N GLY A 57 21.02 -48.10 -30.80
CA GLY A 57 20.76 -48.38 -29.38
C GLY A 57 19.26 -48.56 -29.14
N LYS A 58 18.81 -49.81 -29.28
CA LYS A 58 17.48 -50.40 -29.04
C LYS A 58 16.50 -49.61 -28.15
N ALA A 59 15.37 -49.25 -28.74
CA ALA A 59 14.01 -49.40 -28.23
C ALA A 59 13.83 -49.52 -26.70
N ALA A 60 13.80 -48.38 -26.01
CA ALA A 60 12.91 -48.23 -24.87
C ALA A 60 11.55 -47.77 -25.42
N ALA A 61 10.71 -48.72 -25.81
CA ALA A 61 9.28 -48.49 -26.02
C ALA A 61 8.64 -48.20 -24.65
N GLN A 62 8.96 -47.04 -24.09
CA GLN A 62 8.18 -46.50 -23.00
C GLN A 62 6.80 -46.25 -23.56
N LEU A 63 5.84 -47.03 -23.06
CA LEU A 63 4.42 -46.82 -23.19
C LEU A 63 4.10 -45.38 -22.79
N ALA A 64 4.21 -44.45 -23.73
CA ALA A 64 3.55 -43.16 -23.67
C ALA A 64 2.06 -43.49 -23.71
N LYS A 65 1.46 -43.75 -22.54
CA LYS A 65 0.01 -43.75 -22.37
C LYS A 65 -0.46 -42.44 -22.97
N THR A 66 -1.06 -42.51 -24.16
CA THR A 66 -1.71 -41.39 -24.80
C THR A 66 -2.62 -40.79 -23.75
N PRO A 67 -2.36 -39.56 -23.27
CA PRO A 67 -3.16 -38.99 -22.19
C PRO A 67 -4.60 -39.02 -22.66
N ALA A 68 -5.45 -39.70 -21.87
CA ALA A 68 -6.86 -39.89 -22.20
C ALA A 68 -7.43 -38.54 -22.64
N LYS A 69 -8.08 -38.52 -23.83
CA LYS A 69 -8.66 -37.33 -24.46
C LYS A 69 -9.38 -36.51 -23.39
N THR A 70 -8.69 -35.50 -22.90
CA THR A 70 -9.25 -34.59 -21.91
C THR A 70 -10.28 -33.79 -22.71
N GLY A 71 -11.52 -33.74 -22.22
CA GLY A 71 -12.64 -33.16 -22.96
C GLY A 71 -12.34 -31.76 -23.50
N ALA A 72 -13.12 -31.33 -24.50
CA ALA A 72 -12.91 -30.07 -25.20
C ALA A 72 -12.59 -28.91 -24.21
N PRO A 73 -11.54 -28.11 -24.48
CA PRO A 73 -11.11 -27.05 -23.58
C PRO A 73 -12.25 -26.05 -23.36
N ASN A 74 -12.54 -25.73 -22.09
CA ASN A 74 -13.63 -24.84 -21.74
C ASN A 74 -13.10 -23.60 -21.03
N LEU A 75 -13.04 -22.48 -21.77
CA LEU A 75 -12.48 -21.21 -21.31
C LEU A 75 -13.19 -20.66 -20.08
N VAL A 76 -14.52 -20.72 -20.08
CA VAL A 76 -15.35 -20.21 -18.99
C VAL A 76 -15.06 -20.97 -17.70
N LEU A 77 -14.97 -22.31 -17.79
CA LEU A 77 -14.64 -23.14 -16.64
C LEU A 77 -13.22 -22.84 -16.10
N GLY A 78 -12.26 -22.56 -16.99
CA GLY A 78 -10.92 -22.15 -16.59
C GLY A 78 -10.88 -20.84 -15.80
N ILE A 79 -11.66 -19.83 -16.22
CA ILE A 79 -11.76 -18.55 -15.48
C ILE A 79 -12.40 -18.77 -14.10
N VAL A 80 -13.47 -19.56 -14.03
CA VAL A 80 -14.11 -19.91 -12.76
C VAL A 80 -13.13 -20.66 -11.84
N GLY A 81 -12.35 -21.60 -12.39
CA GLY A 81 -11.30 -22.29 -11.65
C GLY A 81 -10.22 -21.36 -11.12
N ALA A 82 -9.80 -20.38 -11.92
CA ALA A 82 -8.84 -19.36 -11.50
C ALA A 82 -9.37 -18.52 -10.34
N LEU A 83 -10.63 -18.08 -10.42
CA LEU A 83 -11.32 -17.35 -9.36
C LEU A 83 -11.36 -18.15 -8.04
N VAL A 84 -11.77 -19.41 -8.11
CA VAL A 84 -11.83 -20.28 -6.93
C VAL A 84 -10.43 -20.51 -6.35
N GLY A 85 -9.42 -20.79 -7.19
CA GLY A 85 -8.04 -20.97 -6.74
C GLY A 85 -7.45 -19.71 -6.11
N ALA A 86 -7.74 -18.53 -6.67
CA ALA A 86 -7.32 -17.25 -6.12
C ALA A 86 -7.98 -16.97 -4.76
N LEU A 87 -9.28 -17.26 -4.61
CA LEU A 87 -9.98 -17.12 -3.32
C LEU A 87 -9.39 -18.03 -2.24
N VAL A 88 -9.09 -19.30 -2.59
CA VAL A 88 -8.43 -20.22 -1.67
C VAL A 88 -7.03 -19.72 -1.30
N GLY A 89 -6.25 -19.27 -2.29
CA GLY A 89 -4.93 -18.70 -2.06
C GLY A 89 -4.97 -17.47 -1.15
N ALA A 90 -5.92 -16.56 -1.38
CA ALA A 90 -6.13 -15.39 -0.53
C ALA A 90 -6.52 -15.79 0.91
N GLY A 91 -7.37 -16.80 1.07
CA GLY A 91 -7.74 -17.34 2.38
C GLY A 91 -6.53 -17.93 3.13
N VAL A 92 -5.70 -18.72 2.45
CA VAL A 92 -4.45 -19.26 3.01
C VAL A 92 -3.50 -18.12 3.39
N TRP A 93 -3.31 -17.15 2.51
CA TRP A 93 -2.44 -16.00 2.77
C TRP A 93 -2.90 -15.20 4.00
N PHE A 94 -4.20 -14.92 4.09
CA PHE A 94 -4.78 -14.22 5.23
C PHE A 94 -4.56 -15.00 6.53
N ALA A 95 -4.74 -16.32 6.51
CA ALA A 95 -4.46 -17.17 7.67
C ALA A 95 -2.98 -17.11 8.10
N VAL A 96 -2.03 -17.08 7.15
CA VAL A 96 -0.59 -16.94 7.45
C VAL A 96 -0.29 -15.57 8.07
N ILE A 97 -0.83 -14.48 7.52
CA ILE A 97 -0.65 -13.14 8.10
C ILE A 97 -1.18 -13.12 9.53
N LYS A 98 -2.35 -13.70 9.77
CA LYS A 98 -2.94 -13.73 11.12
C LYS A 98 -2.09 -14.56 12.10
N ALA A 99 -1.49 -15.66 11.64
CA ALA A 99 -0.67 -16.53 12.48
C ALA A 99 0.73 -15.96 12.76
N THR A 100 1.34 -15.27 11.80
CA THR A 100 2.76 -14.85 11.87
C THR A 100 2.96 -13.35 12.12
N GLY A 101 1.95 -12.52 11.84
CA GLY A 101 2.05 -11.06 11.88
C GLY A 101 2.98 -10.46 10.80
N SER A 102 3.49 -11.27 9.87
CA SER A 102 4.43 -10.85 8.84
C SER A 102 3.80 -10.88 7.46
N VAL A 103 4.06 -9.84 6.66
CA VAL A 103 3.62 -9.73 5.26
C VAL A 103 4.76 -10.18 4.37
N GLY A 104 4.89 -11.49 4.16
CA GLY A 104 5.90 -12.05 3.26
C GLY A 104 5.53 -11.87 1.78
N THR A 105 6.39 -11.20 1.01
CA THR A 105 6.23 -11.00 -0.45
C THR A 105 6.17 -12.30 -1.25
N TYR A 106 6.75 -13.39 -0.72
CA TYR A 106 6.72 -14.73 -1.33
C TYR A 106 5.30 -15.32 -1.43
N MET A 107 4.32 -14.78 -0.71
CA MET A 107 2.95 -15.27 -0.73
C MET A 107 2.21 -14.96 -2.03
N ALA A 108 2.62 -13.91 -2.77
CA ALA A 108 2.06 -13.63 -4.09
C ALA A 108 2.26 -14.82 -5.06
N VAL A 109 3.40 -15.51 -4.93
CA VAL A 109 3.71 -16.70 -5.73
C VAL A 109 2.76 -17.85 -5.39
N VAL A 110 2.44 -18.04 -4.10
CA VAL A 110 1.52 -19.09 -3.64
C VAL A 110 0.10 -18.84 -4.15
N VAL A 111 -0.38 -17.60 -4.05
CA VAL A 111 -1.71 -17.21 -4.56
C VAL A 111 -1.79 -17.39 -6.08
N GLY A 112 -0.77 -16.92 -6.82
CA GLY A 112 -0.69 -17.11 -8.26
C GLY A 112 -0.63 -18.59 -8.67
N ALA A 113 0.13 -19.41 -7.95
CA ALA A 113 0.22 -20.85 -8.19
C ALA A 113 -1.13 -21.56 -7.96
N LEU A 114 -1.86 -21.21 -6.91
CA LEU A 114 -3.17 -21.78 -6.61
C LEU A 114 -4.24 -21.33 -7.62
N ALA A 115 -4.21 -20.07 -8.05
CA ALA A 115 -5.08 -19.58 -9.12
C ALA A 115 -4.81 -20.32 -10.44
N GLY A 116 -3.54 -20.48 -10.81
CA GLY A 116 -3.15 -21.24 -12.01
C GLY A 116 -3.54 -22.72 -11.93
N LEU A 117 -3.40 -23.34 -10.75
CA LEU A 117 -3.82 -24.72 -10.51
C LEU A 117 -5.34 -24.87 -10.66
N GLY A 118 -6.12 -23.96 -10.08
CA GLY A 118 -7.58 -23.95 -10.21
C GLY A 118 -8.01 -23.77 -11.67
N ALA A 119 -7.36 -22.87 -12.40
CA ALA A 119 -7.60 -22.65 -13.82
C ALA A 119 -7.36 -23.92 -14.64
N ARG A 120 -6.26 -24.62 -14.36
CA ARG A 120 -5.89 -25.87 -15.05
C ARG A 120 -6.85 -27.02 -14.74
N LEU A 121 -7.27 -27.16 -13.48
CA LEU A 121 -8.16 -28.23 -13.04
C LEU A 121 -9.54 -28.13 -13.70
N LEU A 122 -10.11 -26.92 -13.79
CA LEU A 122 -11.45 -26.74 -14.37
C LEU A 122 -11.41 -26.49 -15.88
N GLY A 123 -10.43 -25.74 -16.39
CA GLY A 123 -10.37 -25.37 -17.81
C GLY A 123 -10.15 -26.54 -18.75
N ARG A 124 -9.61 -27.66 -18.24
CA ARG A 124 -9.31 -28.91 -18.97
C ARG A 124 -8.45 -28.73 -20.23
N GLY A 125 -7.90 -27.53 -20.43
CA GLY A 125 -7.09 -27.14 -21.58
C GLY A 125 -5.68 -26.76 -21.15
N THR A 126 -4.72 -27.05 -22.02
CA THR A 126 -3.31 -26.59 -21.92
C THR A 126 -3.08 -25.28 -22.67
N SER A 127 -4.16 -24.58 -23.08
CA SER A 127 -4.01 -23.38 -23.91
C SER A 127 -3.26 -22.30 -23.13
N ALA A 128 -2.18 -21.82 -23.72
CA ALA A 128 -1.29 -20.87 -23.07
C ALA A 128 -1.97 -19.51 -22.79
N ILE A 129 -3.02 -19.19 -23.56
CA ILE A 129 -3.89 -18.02 -23.38
C ILE A 129 -4.65 -18.09 -22.05
N GLN A 130 -5.16 -19.27 -21.65
CA GLN A 130 -5.85 -19.45 -20.37
C GLN A 130 -4.93 -19.21 -19.17
N ALA A 131 -3.70 -19.73 -19.25
CA ALA A 131 -2.69 -19.50 -18.21
C ALA A 131 -2.34 -18.01 -18.09
N GLY A 132 -2.15 -17.32 -19.21
CA GLY A 132 -1.91 -15.87 -19.24
C GLY A 132 -3.05 -15.07 -18.61
N ALA A 133 -4.30 -15.36 -19.00
CA ALA A 133 -5.48 -14.68 -18.44
C ALA A 133 -5.62 -14.89 -16.92
N SER A 134 -5.39 -16.11 -16.42
CA SER A 134 -5.41 -16.39 -14.98
C SER A 134 -4.31 -15.64 -14.21
N CYS A 135 -3.14 -15.46 -14.83
CA CYS A 135 -2.01 -14.75 -14.21
C CYS A 135 -2.32 -13.25 -14.08
N VAL A 136 -2.82 -12.61 -15.14
CA VAL A 136 -3.23 -11.20 -15.09
C VAL A 136 -4.30 -10.97 -14.03
N PHE A 137 -5.30 -11.85 -14.00
CA PHE A 137 -6.38 -11.75 -13.01
C PHE A 137 -5.87 -11.94 -11.57
N ALA A 138 -4.96 -12.90 -11.34
CA ALA A 138 -4.33 -13.09 -10.03
C ALA A 138 -3.51 -11.87 -9.59
N VAL A 139 -2.76 -11.23 -10.51
CA VAL A 139 -1.98 -10.02 -10.22
C VAL A 139 -2.89 -8.85 -9.86
N LEU A 140 -3.99 -8.64 -10.59
CA LEU A 140 -4.97 -7.60 -10.29
C LEU A 140 -5.62 -7.81 -8.92
N LEU A 141 -6.06 -9.03 -8.61
CA LEU A 141 -6.61 -9.36 -7.30
C LEU A 141 -5.59 -9.18 -6.17
N MET A 142 -4.34 -9.60 -6.38
CA MET A 142 -3.27 -9.42 -5.40
C MET A 142 -3.02 -7.93 -5.13
N GLY A 143 -3.05 -7.09 -6.17
CA GLY A 143 -2.97 -5.65 -6.04
C GLY A 143 -4.10 -5.11 -5.15
N ILE A 144 -5.36 -5.39 -5.48
CA ILE A 144 -6.50 -4.90 -4.68
C ILE A 144 -6.38 -5.32 -3.22
N MET A 145 -6.00 -6.58 -2.97
CA MET A 145 -5.82 -7.12 -1.62
C MET A 145 -4.68 -6.45 -0.85
N LEU A 146 -3.54 -6.18 -1.50
CA LEU A 146 -2.42 -5.45 -0.90
C LEU A 146 -2.83 -4.01 -0.55
N ARG A 147 -3.60 -3.34 -1.41
CA ARG A 147 -4.12 -1.99 -1.16
C ARG A 147 -5.03 -1.96 0.08
N VAL A 148 -6.00 -2.87 0.14
CA VAL A 148 -6.92 -2.98 1.30
C VAL A 148 -6.16 -3.33 2.58
N GLY A 149 -5.22 -4.29 2.50
CA GLY A 149 -4.39 -4.69 3.64
C GLY A 149 -3.49 -3.58 4.16
N PHE A 150 -2.90 -2.79 3.26
CA PHE A 150 -2.07 -1.64 3.61
C PHE A 150 -2.87 -0.56 4.35
N TYR A 151 -4.04 -0.19 3.83
CA TYR A 151 -4.90 0.79 4.51
C TYR A 151 -5.37 0.27 5.87
N ALA A 152 -5.79 -1.00 5.97
CA ALA A 152 -6.19 -1.57 7.25
C ALA A 152 -5.04 -1.56 8.28
N ALA A 153 -3.82 -1.90 7.86
CA ALA A 153 -2.65 -1.87 8.75
C ALA A 153 -2.28 -0.44 9.19
N GLN A 154 -2.36 0.54 8.27
CA GLN A 154 -2.14 1.95 8.58
C GLN A 154 -3.22 2.49 9.53
N ASP A 155 -4.48 2.19 9.26
CA ASP A 155 -5.61 2.60 10.10
C ASP A 155 -5.45 2.03 11.51
N LEU A 156 -4.98 0.79 11.67
CA LEU A 156 -4.74 0.20 12.98
C LEU A 156 -3.59 0.87 13.75
N LYS A 157 -2.52 1.25 13.05
CA LYS A 157 -1.41 2.02 13.65
C LYS A 157 -1.84 3.44 14.02
N ASN A 158 -2.63 4.08 13.16
CA ASN A 158 -3.08 5.45 13.34
C ASN A 158 -4.26 5.57 14.30
N ALA A 159 -5.05 4.52 14.50
CA ALA A 159 -6.18 4.53 15.43
C ALA A 159 -5.77 4.98 16.84
N LYS A 160 -4.63 4.47 17.36
CA LYS A 160 -4.10 4.92 18.66
C LYS A 160 -3.72 6.40 18.67
N ARG A 161 -3.12 6.89 17.58
CA ARG A 161 -2.76 8.30 17.43
C ARG A 161 -3.99 9.20 17.31
N PHE A 162 -5.02 8.76 16.61
CA PHE A 162 -6.26 9.50 16.45
C PHE A 162 -7.04 9.58 17.75
N VAL A 163 -7.11 8.49 18.53
CA VAL A 163 -7.70 8.51 19.87
C VAL A 163 -6.95 9.48 20.78
N ALA A 164 -5.61 9.43 20.81
CA ALA A 164 -4.81 10.36 21.61
C ALA A 164 -4.97 11.83 21.15
N SER A 165 -5.08 12.06 19.84
CA SER A 165 -5.32 13.39 19.29
C SER A 165 -6.70 13.91 19.65
N TYR A 166 -7.71 13.04 19.59
CA TYR A 166 -9.07 13.35 19.99
C TYR A 166 -9.17 13.69 21.48
N THR A 167 -8.51 12.94 22.37
CA THR A 167 -8.50 13.27 23.80
C THR A 167 -7.89 14.65 24.07
N LEU A 168 -6.82 15.00 23.36
CA LEU A 168 -6.24 16.34 23.45
C LEU A 168 -7.19 17.41 22.91
N GLU A 169 -7.92 17.15 21.84
CA GLU A 169 -8.92 18.08 21.31
C GLU A 169 -10.10 18.27 22.27
N VAL A 170 -10.59 17.20 22.91
CA VAL A 170 -11.66 17.27 23.92
C VAL A 170 -11.21 18.09 25.12
N GLU A 171 -9.97 17.91 25.60
CA GLU A 171 -9.43 18.73 26.69
C GLU A 171 -9.33 20.21 26.31
N LYS A 172 -8.87 20.50 25.08
CA LYS A 172 -8.83 21.87 24.53
C LYS A 172 -10.24 22.45 24.43
N ALA A 173 -11.20 21.67 23.97
CA ALA A 173 -12.59 22.06 23.83
C ALA A 173 -13.25 22.35 25.19
N LYS A 174 -12.96 21.53 26.20
CA LYS A 174 -13.39 21.76 27.59
C LYS A 174 -12.80 23.06 28.16
N ALA A 175 -11.52 23.32 27.91
CA ALA A 175 -10.88 24.57 28.29
C ALA A 175 -11.53 25.77 27.58
N ALA A 176 -11.81 25.67 26.27
CA ALA A 176 -12.47 26.73 25.51
C ALA A 176 -13.91 27.01 25.99
N LYS A 177 -14.66 25.96 26.36
CA LYS A 177 -16.01 26.08 26.92
C LYS A 177 -16.04 26.79 28.28
N ALA A 178 -14.93 26.74 29.03
CA ALA A 178 -14.83 27.40 30.34
C ALA A 178 -14.55 28.91 30.24
N LEU A 179 -14.15 29.42 29.07
CA LEU A 179 -13.84 30.84 28.86
C LEU A 179 -15.13 31.65 28.82
N LYS A 180 -15.16 32.75 29.57
CA LYS A 180 -16.32 33.64 29.69
C LYS A 180 -16.05 35.02 29.09
N THR A 181 -14.80 35.45 29.08
CA THR A 181 -14.41 36.80 28.65
C THR A 181 -13.62 36.80 27.34
N ASP A 182 -13.65 37.93 26.63
CA ASP A 182 -12.95 38.09 25.35
C ASP A 182 -11.43 38.04 25.53
N ASP A 183 -10.92 38.52 26.65
CA ASP A 183 -9.50 38.46 26.99
C ASP A 183 -9.04 37.01 27.24
N GLU A 184 -9.86 36.20 27.91
CA GLU A 184 -9.60 34.77 28.08
C GLU A 184 -9.59 34.03 26.73
N ILE A 185 -10.50 34.39 25.82
CA ILE A 185 -10.53 33.84 24.45
C ILE A 185 -9.29 34.24 23.66
N LYS A 186 -8.87 35.51 23.74
CA LYS A 186 -7.61 35.99 23.11
C LYS A 186 -6.41 35.22 23.64
N GLN A 187 -6.29 35.06 24.95
CA GLN A 187 -5.20 34.30 25.57
C GLN A 187 -5.20 32.84 25.13
N PHE A 188 -6.37 32.20 25.07
CA PHE A 188 -6.51 30.84 24.59
C PHE A 188 -6.09 30.70 23.12
N MET A 189 -6.53 31.62 22.25
CA MET A 189 -6.17 31.65 20.84
C MET A 189 -4.65 31.82 20.67
N MET A 190 -4.03 32.75 21.39
CA MET A 190 -2.56 32.94 21.39
C MET A 190 -1.81 31.70 21.87
N ALA A 191 -2.24 31.07 22.96
CA ALA A 191 -1.62 29.85 23.49
C ALA A 191 -1.72 28.65 22.53
N LYS A 192 -2.66 28.69 21.57
CA LYS A 192 -2.82 27.69 20.51
C LYS A 192 -2.12 28.07 19.20
N GLY A 193 -1.43 29.21 19.17
CA GLY A 193 -0.74 29.70 17.98
C GLY A 193 -1.68 30.21 16.90
N TYR A 194 -2.92 30.59 17.25
CA TYR A 194 -3.74 31.37 16.33
C TYR A 194 -3.11 32.76 16.20
N HIS A 195 -2.79 33.14 14.98
CA HIS A 195 -2.29 34.46 14.63
C HIS A 195 -3.11 34.98 13.46
N ASP A 196 -3.37 36.28 13.45
CA ASP A 196 -3.98 36.95 12.29
C ASP A 196 -2.85 37.25 11.29
N GLY A 197 -2.67 36.37 10.30
CA GLY A 197 -1.60 36.48 9.30
C GLY A 197 -0.17 36.23 9.84
N MET A 198 0.84 36.84 9.22
CA MET A 198 2.27 36.67 9.55
C MET A 198 2.66 37.33 10.88
N GLY A 199 2.10 36.86 11.99
CA GLY A 199 2.48 37.27 13.35
C GLY A 199 1.81 38.54 13.87
N GLY A 200 0.68 38.95 13.30
CA GLY A 200 -0.09 40.09 13.79
C GLY A 200 -0.73 39.83 15.16
N ALA A 201 -0.94 40.90 15.93
CA ALA A 201 -1.76 40.86 17.15
C ALA A 201 -3.18 40.37 16.82
N LEU A 202 -3.78 39.59 17.72
CA LEU A 202 -5.14 39.11 17.54
C LEU A 202 -6.12 40.29 17.48
N THR A 203 -6.78 40.46 16.34
CA THR A 203 -7.81 41.47 16.15
C THR A 203 -9.13 41.04 16.82
N ASP A 204 -9.95 42.00 17.26
CA ASP A 204 -11.28 41.69 17.83
C ASP A 204 -12.16 40.93 16.82
N LYS A 205 -11.97 41.21 15.53
CA LYS A 205 -12.62 40.49 14.43
C LYS A 205 -12.23 39.01 14.39
N ALA A 206 -10.97 38.65 14.68
CA ALA A 206 -10.54 37.26 14.75
C ALA A 206 -11.20 36.53 15.94
N VAL A 207 -11.35 37.22 17.08
CA VAL A 207 -12.07 36.71 18.26
C VAL A 207 -13.55 36.47 17.94
N GLU A 208 -14.20 37.42 17.28
CA GLU A 208 -15.59 37.29 16.85
C GLU A 208 -15.77 36.14 15.85
N GLN A 209 -14.87 36.01 14.88
CA GLN A 209 -14.89 34.88 13.94
C GLN A 209 -14.69 33.54 14.65
N PHE A 210 -13.79 33.47 15.62
CA PHE A 210 -13.58 32.26 16.41
C PHE A 210 -14.84 31.89 17.21
N LYS A 211 -15.48 32.87 17.86
CA LYS A 211 -16.75 32.68 18.60
C LYS A 211 -17.87 32.14 17.71
N VAL A 212 -17.99 32.66 16.49
CA VAL A 212 -19.09 32.27 15.57
C VAL A 212 -18.81 30.96 14.85
N LYS A 213 -17.57 30.74 14.38
CA LYS A 213 -17.23 29.60 13.52
C LYS A 213 -16.71 28.38 14.27
N GLU A 214 -15.79 28.59 15.21
CA GLU A 214 -15.03 27.49 15.85
C GLU A 214 -15.62 27.08 17.19
N LEU A 215 -16.05 28.05 18.00
CA LEU A 215 -16.55 27.81 19.37
C LEU A 215 -17.74 26.83 19.42
N PRO A 216 -18.76 26.91 18.53
CA PRO A 216 -19.86 25.94 18.57
C PRO A 216 -19.37 24.51 18.32
N GLY A 217 -18.44 24.32 17.39
CA GLY A 217 -17.83 23.03 17.11
C GLY A 217 -17.02 22.49 18.30
N LEU A 218 -16.28 23.37 19.00
CA LEU A 218 -15.58 23.01 20.23
C LEU A 218 -16.55 22.66 21.36
N ILE A 219 -17.65 23.39 21.54
CA ILE A 219 -18.63 23.09 22.58
C ILE A 219 -19.22 21.69 22.39
N VAL A 220 -19.59 21.33 21.16
CA VAL A 220 -20.08 19.97 20.84
C VAL A 220 -19.01 18.92 21.09
N ARG A 221 -17.74 19.18 20.73
CA ARG A 221 -16.63 18.25 21.03
C ARG A 221 -16.34 18.12 22.52
N ALA A 222 -16.56 19.16 23.32
CA ALA A 222 -16.32 19.15 24.75
C ALA A 222 -17.23 18.16 25.51
N GLU A 223 -18.38 17.80 24.93
CA GLU A 223 -19.33 16.84 25.49
C GLU A 223 -18.82 15.39 25.44
N ASP A 224 -17.78 15.11 24.63
CA ASP A 224 -17.14 13.79 24.51
C ASP A 224 -18.14 12.64 24.29
N THR A 225 -19.14 12.88 23.45
CA THR A 225 -20.12 11.84 23.12
C THR A 225 -19.48 10.73 22.27
N PRO A 226 -19.96 9.48 22.35
CA PRO A 226 -19.51 8.42 21.45
C PRO A 226 -19.67 8.79 19.96
N ALA A 227 -20.76 9.47 19.62
CA ALA A 227 -21.03 9.92 18.25
C ALA A 227 -20.01 10.95 17.75
N SER A 228 -19.62 11.93 18.58
CA SER A 228 -18.60 12.93 18.19
C SER A 228 -17.22 12.30 18.03
N ARG A 229 -16.90 11.29 18.86
CA ARG A 229 -15.65 10.53 18.76
C ARG A 229 -15.61 9.71 17.47
N GLU A 230 -16.66 8.96 17.18
CA GLU A 230 -16.75 8.15 15.96
C GLU A 230 -16.68 9.02 14.70
N ALA A 231 -17.39 10.15 14.68
CA ALA A 231 -17.34 11.10 13.57
C ALA A 231 -15.91 11.66 13.36
N TYR A 232 -15.21 12.02 14.44
CA TYR A 232 -13.83 12.49 14.36
C TYR A 232 -12.88 11.41 13.83
N LEU A 233 -12.97 10.18 14.35
CA LEU A 233 -12.13 9.07 13.91
C LEU A 233 -12.39 8.71 12.45
N ALA A 234 -13.66 8.73 12.01
CA ALA A 234 -14.03 8.51 10.62
C ALA A 234 -13.48 9.61 9.70
N ALA A 235 -13.57 10.88 10.12
CA ALA A 235 -13.03 12.02 9.39
C ALA A 235 -11.49 11.94 9.26
N GLN A 236 -10.78 11.65 10.36
CA GLN A 236 -9.32 11.50 10.34
C GLN A 236 -8.87 10.29 9.52
N THR A 237 -9.60 9.17 9.59
CA THR A 237 -9.34 8.00 8.76
C THR A 237 -9.51 8.34 7.28
N LYS A 238 -10.57 9.07 6.92
CA LYS A 238 -10.81 9.52 5.55
C LYS A 238 -9.71 10.47 5.07
N ALA A 239 -9.34 11.48 5.87
CA ALA A 239 -8.30 12.45 5.53
C ALA A 239 -6.92 11.77 5.39
N ASN A 240 -6.59 10.86 6.29
CA ASN A 240 -5.36 10.08 6.23
C ASN A 240 -5.32 9.23 4.94
N ARG A 241 -6.42 8.58 4.57
CA ARG A 241 -6.51 7.82 3.30
C ARG A 241 -6.38 8.71 2.07
N GLN A 242 -6.85 9.96 2.11
CA GLN A 242 -6.70 10.93 1.02
C GLN A 242 -5.26 11.47 0.90
N GLY A 243 -4.53 11.58 2.02
CA GLY A 243 -3.12 12.00 2.01
C GLY A 243 -2.18 10.96 1.41
N PHE A 244 -2.57 9.68 1.44
CA PHE A 244 -1.94 8.64 0.63
C PHE A 244 -2.63 8.58 -0.72
N ASP A 245 -2.33 9.56 -1.57
CA ASP A 245 -2.66 9.51 -3.00
C ASP A 245 -1.83 8.42 -3.68
N MET A 246 -2.17 7.19 -3.34
CA MET A 246 -1.60 5.99 -3.93
C MET A 246 -2.01 5.89 -5.39
N ASP A 247 -2.98 6.63 -5.91
CA ASP A 247 -3.34 6.49 -7.33
C ASP A 247 -2.14 6.90 -8.22
N SER A 248 -1.34 7.88 -7.78
CA SER A 248 -0.03 8.22 -8.37
C SER A 248 0.98 7.05 -8.33
N ASP A 249 1.28 6.55 -7.12
CA ASP A 249 2.33 5.53 -6.94
C ASP A 249 1.90 4.13 -7.44
N TRP A 250 0.60 3.87 -7.42
CA TRP A 250 0.00 2.61 -7.84
C TRP A 250 -0.05 2.47 -9.34
N ASP A 251 -0.41 3.54 -10.07
CA ASP A 251 -0.36 3.53 -11.53
C ASP A 251 1.06 3.29 -12.04
N ASP A 252 2.07 3.87 -11.38
CA ASP A 252 3.48 3.64 -11.71
C ASP A 252 3.94 2.21 -11.36
N THR A 253 3.61 1.72 -10.16
CA THR A 253 4.16 0.44 -9.67
C THR A 253 3.40 -0.78 -10.21
N ILE A 254 2.07 -0.74 -10.22
CA ILE A 254 1.24 -1.82 -10.76
C ILE A 254 1.17 -1.76 -12.28
N GLY A 255 1.23 -0.57 -12.88
CA GLY A 255 1.41 -0.45 -14.33
C GLY A 255 2.66 -1.21 -14.75
N MET A 256 3.79 -0.97 -14.08
CA MET A 256 5.07 -1.60 -14.44
C MET A 256 5.14 -3.09 -14.06
N LEU A 257 4.72 -3.49 -12.86
CA LEU A 257 4.70 -4.91 -12.44
C LEU A 257 3.64 -5.73 -13.17
N GLY A 258 2.48 -5.14 -13.44
CA GLY A 258 1.42 -5.72 -14.27
C GLY A 258 1.89 -5.93 -15.70
N LEU A 259 2.59 -4.95 -16.29
CA LEU A 259 3.20 -5.08 -17.61
C LEU A 259 4.28 -6.18 -17.62
N LEU A 260 5.17 -6.22 -16.63
CA LEU A 260 6.20 -7.27 -16.51
C LEU A 260 5.59 -8.66 -16.34
N SER A 261 4.52 -8.78 -15.54
CA SER A 261 3.81 -10.04 -15.34
C SER A 261 3.06 -10.48 -16.61
N LEU A 262 2.45 -9.54 -17.33
CA LEU A 262 1.82 -9.79 -18.63
C LEU A 262 2.86 -10.29 -19.64
N VAL A 263 4.00 -9.59 -19.78
CA VAL A 263 5.09 -9.95 -20.70
C VAL A 263 5.69 -11.31 -20.33
N GLY A 264 5.96 -11.54 -19.04
CA GLY A 264 6.45 -12.83 -18.55
C GLY A 264 5.47 -13.97 -18.83
N GLY A 265 4.17 -13.74 -18.62
CA GLY A 265 3.11 -14.68 -18.95
C GLY A 265 3.04 -15.00 -20.44
N MET A 266 3.15 -13.99 -21.31
CA MET A 266 3.18 -14.17 -22.76
C MET A 266 4.41 -14.96 -23.23
N LEU A 267 5.59 -14.69 -22.66
CA LEU A 267 6.83 -15.40 -23.01
C LEU A 267 6.78 -16.87 -22.58
N ALA A 268 6.31 -17.15 -21.35
CA ALA A 268 6.13 -18.51 -20.87
C ALA A 268 5.10 -19.27 -21.72
N ALA A 269 4.00 -18.62 -22.08
CA ALA A 269 2.99 -19.15 -22.99
C ALA A 269 3.57 -19.51 -24.36
N GLY A 270 4.39 -18.63 -24.93
CA GLY A 270 5.06 -18.84 -26.22
C GLY A 270 6.05 -20.00 -26.21
N GLN A 271 6.73 -20.26 -25.09
CA GLN A 271 7.64 -21.42 -24.98
C GLN A 271 6.89 -22.75 -24.88
N ILE A 272 5.75 -22.77 -24.21
CA ILE A 272 4.91 -23.98 -24.11
C ILE A 272 4.32 -24.33 -25.48
N ALA A 273 3.91 -23.35 -26.28
CA ALA A 273 3.34 -23.58 -27.61
C ALA A 273 4.36 -24.11 -28.65
N ARG A 274 5.67 -23.98 -28.39
CA ARG A 274 6.74 -24.48 -29.27
C ARG A 274 7.16 -25.92 -28.98
N LYS A 275 6.71 -26.49 -27.86
CA LYS A 275 6.97 -27.89 -27.48
C LYS A 275 5.77 -28.76 -27.83
#